data_AF-A0A254QL90-F1
#
_entry.id   AF-A0A254QL90-F1
#
_cell.length_a   1.000
_cell.length_b   1.000
_cell.length_c   1.000
_cell.angle_alpha   90.00
_cell.angle_beta   90.00
_cell.angle_gamma   90.00
#
_symmetry.space_group_name_H-M   'P 1'
#
loop_
_entity.id
_entity.type
_entity.pdbx_description
1 polymer ?
#
loop_
_entity_poly.entity_id
_entity_poly.type
_entity_poly.pdbx_seq_one_letter_code
_entity_poly.pdbx_strand_id
1 'polypeptide(L)'
;MGNKVNPIGMRLQVNRTWDSRWYADTKDYGDLLLEDLKIRDFIKDECKQAGIARVIIERPHKKCRVTIHTARPGVIIGKKGADIETLRKKIANMTDSELHLNIVEVRKPELDAALVGESIAQQLERRVSFRRAMKRAVQNAMRMGALGIRVNLAGRLGGAEIARTEWYREGRVPLHTLRADIDYAHVEAQTAYGIIGIKTWIFKGEIMEHDPSARERKAQELQDGPAPRGAGGRR
;
A
#
# COMPACT_ATOMS: atom_id res chain seq x y z
N MET A 1 9.61 -3.03 23.37
CA MET A 1 10.80 -3.19 22.49
C MET A 1 10.54 -2.51 21.14
N GLY A 2 11.01 -1.27 21.00
CA GLY A 2 10.78 -0.40 19.83
C GLY A 2 12.00 -0.25 18.89
N ASN A 3 13.01 -1.11 19.01
CA ASN A 3 14.34 -0.89 18.42
C ASN A 3 14.43 -1.21 16.92
N LYS A 4 13.32 -1.20 16.17
CA LYS A 4 13.28 -1.56 14.74
C LYS A 4 12.88 -0.36 13.90
N VAL A 5 13.73 -0.02 12.94
CA VAL A 5 13.50 1.05 11.97
C VAL A 5 12.40 0.66 10.99
N ASN A 6 11.61 1.63 10.51
CA ASN A 6 10.62 1.40 9.46
C ASN A 6 11.32 0.94 8.16
N PRO A 7 11.00 -0.25 7.63
CA PRO A 7 11.62 -0.77 6.41
C PRO A 7 11.45 0.13 5.19
N ILE A 8 10.35 0.88 5.11
CA ILE A 8 10.06 1.83 4.03
C ILE A 8 10.96 3.05 4.15
N GLY A 9 10.99 3.67 5.33
CA GLY A 9 11.78 4.89 5.57
C GLY A 9 13.28 4.67 5.34
N MET A 10 13.80 3.53 5.80
CA MET A 10 15.22 3.15 5.60
C MET A 10 15.61 2.96 4.12
N ARG A 11 14.62 2.83 3.23
CA ARG A 11 14.82 2.52 1.81
C ARG A 11 14.42 3.66 0.86
N LEU A 12 13.98 4.79 1.40
CA LEU A 12 13.71 6.00 0.62
C LEU A 12 14.97 6.41 -0.16
N GLN A 13 14.78 6.79 -1.44
CA GLN A 13 15.84 7.08 -2.41
C GLN A 13 16.82 5.95 -2.75
N VAL A 14 16.77 4.79 -2.08
CA VAL A 14 17.62 3.65 -2.44
C VAL A 14 16.89 2.73 -3.43
N ASN A 15 15.70 2.27 -3.05
CA ASN A 15 14.89 1.37 -3.87
C ASN A 15 13.39 1.76 -3.93
N ARG A 16 13.01 2.82 -3.21
CA ARG A 16 11.64 3.32 -3.15
C ARG A 16 11.63 4.84 -3.21
N THR A 17 10.65 5.37 -3.93
CA THR A 17 10.32 6.80 -4.03
C THR A 17 9.25 7.24 -3.02
N TRP A 18 9.03 8.55 -2.93
CA TRP A 18 7.98 9.14 -2.11
C TRP A 18 6.58 8.89 -2.70
N ASP A 19 5.60 8.80 -1.80
CA ASP A 19 4.18 8.71 -2.14
C ASP A 19 3.55 10.10 -2.39
N SER A 20 4.12 11.21 -1.88
CA SER A 20 3.78 12.57 -2.33
C SER A 20 5.00 13.15 -3.05
N ARG A 21 4.82 13.62 -4.28
CA ARG A 21 5.90 14.16 -5.13
C ARG A 21 5.53 15.54 -5.64
N TRP A 22 5.98 16.54 -4.91
CA TRP A 22 5.82 17.93 -5.30
C TRP A 22 6.84 18.78 -4.54
N TYR A 23 7.04 19.99 -5.05
CA TYR A 23 7.87 21.00 -4.45
C TYR A 23 7.00 22.22 -4.15
N ALA A 24 7.19 22.84 -3.00
CA ALA A 24 6.59 24.12 -2.65
C ALA A 24 7.57 24.91 -1.79
N ASP A 25 7.40 26.23 -1.80
CA ASP A 25 8.17 27.11 -0.94
C ASP A 25 7.70 26.99 0.53
N THR A 26 8.55 27.41 1.45
CA THR A 26 8.35 27.28 2.91
C THR A 26 7.02 27.85 3.40
N LYS A 27 6.49 28.88 2.74
CA LYS A 27 5.22 29.53 3.10
C LYS A 27 4.01 28.64 2.80
N ASP A 28 4.00 28.01 1.62
CA ASP A 28 2.84 27.28 1.11
C ASP A 28 2.89 25.79 1.49
N TYR A 29 4.06 25.27 1.89
CA TYR A 29 4.26 23.85 2.20
C TYR A 29 3.32 23.35 3.30
N GLY A 30 3.10 24.15 4.35
CA GLY A 30 2.26 23.76 5.48
C GLY A 30 0.80 23.50 5.08
N ASP A 31 0.22 24.42 4.31
CA ASP A 31 -1.16 24.33 3.87
C ASP A 31 -1.36 23.18 2.88
N LEU A 32 -0.44 23.03 1.92
CA LEU A 32 -0.46 21.94 0.94
C LEU A 32 -0.29 20.56 1.60
N LEU A 33 0.53 20.46 2.65
CA LEU A 33 0.70 19.21 3.38
C LEU A 33 -0.57 18.84 4.16
N LEU A 34 -1.22 19.81 4.81
CA LEU A 34 -2.47 19.59 5.53
C LEU A 34 -3.59 19.13 4.58
N GLU A 35 -3.65 19.73 3.40
CA GLU A 35 -4.55 19.35 2.31
C GLU A 35 -4.28 17.90 1.86
N ASP A 36 -3.02 17.53 1.60
CA ASP A 36 -2.63 16.16 1.23
C ASP A 36 -3.04 15.12 2.28
N LEU A 37 -2.88 15.42 3.57
CA LEU A 37 -3.27 14.52 4.66
C LEU A 37 -4.78 14.31 4.68
N LYS A 38 -5.56 15.40 4.58
CA LYS A 38 -7.02 15.34 4.51
C LYS A 38 -7.51 14.50 3.33
N ILE A 39 -6.91 14.69 2.15
CA ILE A 39 -7.24 13.90 0.95
C ILE A 39 -6.95 12.41 1.19
N ARG A 40 -5.80 12.07 1.77
CA ARG A 40 -5.42 10.68 2.04
C ARG A 40 -6.37 10.00 3.01
N ASP A 41 -6.74 10.68 4.10
CA ASP A 41 -7.64 10.13 5.10
C ASP A 41 -9.06 9.99 4.56
N PHE A 42 -9.53 11.00 3.82
CA PHE A 42 -10.83 10.97 3.16
C PHE A 42 -10.95 9.81 2.16
N ILE A 43 -9.94 9.61 1.30
CA ILE A 43 -9.90 8.51 0.33
C ILE A 43 -9.91 7.16 1.06
N LYS A 44 -9.11 7.02 2.13
CA LYS A 44 -9.08 5.79 2.92
C LYS A 44 -10.43 5.47 3.56
N ASP A 45 -11.15 6.47 4.05
CA ASP A 45 -12.44 6.29 4.71
C ASP A 45 -13.59 6.02 3.75
N GLU A 46 -13.69 6.78 2.67
CA GLU A 46 -14.78 6.64 1.70
C GLU A 46 -14.62 5.36 0.87
N CYS A 47 -13.39 5.02 0.47
CA CYS A 47 -13.11 3.88 -0.39
C CYS A 47 -12.63 2.63 0.38
N LYS A 48 -12.99 2.46 1.66
CA LYS A 48 -12.66 1.24 2.46
C LYS A 48 -13.04 -0.06 1.75
N GLN A 49 -14.15 -0.05 1.01
CA GLN A 49 -14.62 -1.21 0.27
C GLN A 49 -13.79 -1.51 -0.97
N ALA A 50 -13.03 -0.56 -1.52
CA ALA A 50 -12.22 -0.80 -2.71
C ALA A 50 -10.90 -1.53 -2.38
N GLY A 51 -10.40 -1.40 -1.15
CA GLY A 51 -9.08 -1.92 -0.74
C GLY A 51 -7.98 -1.08 -1.38
N ILE A 52 -7.55 -0.04 -0.69
CA ILE A 52 -6.59 0.94 -1.19
C ILE A 52 -5.19 0.52 -0.77
N ALA A 53 -4.31 0.29 -1.74
CA ALA A 53 -2.92 -0.08 -1.49
C ALA A 53 -2.06 1.15 -1.20
N ARG A 54 -2.11 2.14 -2.09
CA ARG A 54 -1.36 3.40 -1.97
C ARG A 54 -2.08 4.54 -2.67
N VAL A 55 -1.88 5.75 -2.15
CA VAL A 55 -2.34 7.00 -2.77
C VAL A 55 -1.10 7.82 -3.08
N ILE A 56 -0.92 8.14 -4.37
CA ILE A 56 0.15 9.02 -4.83
C ILE A 56 -0.43 10.39 -5.11
N ILE A 57 0.21 11.42 -4.59
CA ILE A 57 -0.18 12.80 -4.86
C ILE A 57 0.98 13.50 -5.55
N GLU A 58 0.73 14.04 -6.73
CA GLU A 58 1.67 14.84 -7.50
C GLU A 58 1.06 16.21 -7.74
N ARG A 59 1.85 17.28 -7.59
CA ARG A 59 1.35 18.67 -7.81
C ARG A 59 2.18 19.40 -8.86
N PRO A 60 1.95 19.16 -10.17
CA PRO A 60 2.55 19.96 -11.22
C PRO A 60 1.79 21.30 -11.39
N HIS A 61 2.47 22.43 -11.22
CA HIS A 61 1.98 23.78 -11.53
C HIS A 61 0.50 24.05 -11.15
N LYS A 62 0.17 24.08 -9.85
CA LYS A 62 -1.19 24.33 -9.31
C LYS A 62 -2.27 23.32 -9.73
N LYS A 63 -1.89 22.18 -10.29
CA LYS A 63 -2.80 21.04 -10.50
C LYS A 63 -2.53 19.98 -9.45
N CYS A 64 -3.57 19.38 -8.88
CA CYS A 64 -3.44 18.27 -7.96
C CYS A 64 -3.77 16.96 -8.69
N ARG A 65 -2.76 16.13 -8.95
CA ARG A 65 -2.92 14.81 -9.55
C ARG A 65 -2.90 13.76 -8.45
N VAL A 66 -4.04 13.13 -8.21
CA VAL A 66 -4.19 12.06 -7.24
C VAL A 66 -4.30 10.73 -7.97
N THR A 67 -3.33 9.85 -7.77
CA THR A 67 -3.33 8.49 -8.33
C THR A 67 -3.60 7.47 -7.23
N ILE A 68 -4.76 6.83 -7.30
CA ILE A 68 -5.22 5.84 -6.33
C ILE A 68 -4.88 4.45 -6.87
N HIS A 69 -4.07 3.71 -6.13
CA HIS A 69 -3.81 2.29 -6.39
C HIS A 69 -4.78 1.44 -5.59
N THR A 70 -5.57 0.62 -6.27
CA THR A 70 -6.66 -0.15 -5.66
C THR A 70 -6.65 -1.60 -6.15
N ALA A 71 -7.06 -2.52 -5.27
CA ALA A 71 -7.30 -3.92 -5.63
C ALA A 71 -8.56 -4.09 -6.48
N ARG A 72 -9.57 -3.23 -6.28
CA ARG A 72 -10.88 -3.31 -6.94
C ARG A 72 -11.25 -1.96 -7.55
N PRO A 73 -10.76 -1.64 -8.76
CA PRO A 73 -11.07 -0.38 -9.43
C PRO A 73 -12.55 -0.23 -9.76
N GLY A 74 -13.26 -1.33 -10.05
CA GLY A 74 -14.69 -1.29 -10.38
C GLY A 74 -15.58 -0.73 -9.27
N VAL A 75 -15.18 -0.86 -8.00
CA VAL A 75 -15.92 -0.31 -6.86
C VAL A 75 -15.79 1.23 -6.80
N ILE A 76 -14.64 1.78 -7.21
CA ILE A 76 -14.40 3.23 -7.20
C ILE A 76 -15.04 3.91 -8.41
N ILE A 77 -15.05 3.24 -9.57
CA ILE A 77 -15.64 3.77 -10.80
C ILE A 77 -17.18 3.76 -10.72
N GLY A 78 -17.75 2.71 -10.13
CA GLY A 78 -19.20 2.56 -9.99
C GLY A 78 -19.91 2.23 -11.30
N LYS A 79 -21.25 2.31 -11.29
CA LYS A 79 -22.07 2.09 -12.49
C LYS A 79 -21.96 3.30 -13.41
N LYS A 80 -21.45 3.11 -14.64
CA LYS A 80 -21.27 4.15 -15.68
C LYS A 80 -20.41 5.35 -15.26
N GLY A 81 -19.54 5.22 -14.25
CA GLY A 81 -18.67 6.31 -13.83
C GLY A 81 -19.34 7.36 -12.93
N ALA A 82 -20.51 7.08 -12.34
CA ALA A 82 -21.17 8.01 -11.44
C ALA A 82 -20.35 8.25 -10.16
N ASP A 83 -19.83 7.18 -9.56
CA ASP A 83 -19.14 7.25 -8.26
C ASP A 83 -17.82 8.01 -8.36
N ILE A 84 -17.05 7.81 -9.44
CA ILE A 84 -15.80 8.58 -9.69
C ILE A 84 -16.06 10.07 -9.83
N GLU A 85 -17.17 10.49 -10.45
CA GLU A 85 -17.50 11.91 -10.58
C GLU A 85 -17.88 12.52 -9.22
N THR A 86 -18.62 11.77 -8.39
CA THR A 86 -18.92 12.21 -7.02
C THR A 86 -17.68 12.33 -6.16
N LEU A 87 -16.77 11.35 -6.23
CA LEU A 87 -15.49 11.37 -5.52
C LEU A 87 -14.64 12.55 -5.97
N ARG A 88 -14.58 12.80 -7.29
CA ARG A 88 -13.86 13.95 -7.86
C ARG A 88 -14.40 15.27 -7.32
N LYS A 89 -15.72 15.46 -7.27
CA LYS A 89 -16.35 16.67 -6.73
C LYS A 89 -16.04 16.86 -5.24
N LYS A 90 -16.11 15.79 -4.45
CA LYS A 90 -15.80 15.85 -3.00
C LYS A 90 -14.34 16.21 -2.74
N ILE A 91 -13.41 15.60 -3.46
CA ILE A 91 -11.98 15.93 -3.33
C ILE A 91 -11.72 17.35 -3.85
N ALA A 92 -12.34 17.77 -4.97
CA ALA A 92 -12.20 19.13 -5.49
C ALA A 92 -12.69 20.19 -4.50
N ASN A 93 -13.69 19.92 -3.67
CA ASN A 93 -14.13 20.86 -2.62
C ASN A 93 -13.11 21.00 -1.48
N MET A 94 -12.17 20.08 -1.33
CA MET A 94 -11.11 20.14 -0.32
C MET A 94 -9.86 20.87 -0.83
N THR A 95 -9.78 21.12 -2.14
CA THR A 95 -8.59 21.60 -2.83
C THR A 95 -8.90 22.79 -3.73
N ASP A 96 -8.23 23.92 -3.57
CA ASP A 96 -8.41 25.08 -4.47
C ASP A 96 -7.79 24.86 -5.87
N SER A 97 -7.00 23.79 -6.01
CA SER A 97 -6.28 23.42 -7.23
C SER A 97 -7.12 22.56 -8.19
N GLU A 98 -6.80 22.61 -9.49
CA GLU A 98 -7.46 21.75 -10.48
C GLU A 98 -7.12 20.27 -10.22
N LEU A 99 -8.15 19.48 -9.88
CA LEU A 99 -7.99 18.06 -9.53
C LEU A 99 -8.08 17.14 -10.76
N HIS A 100 -7.04 16.31 -10.91
CA HIS A 100 -7.02 15.15 -11.81
C HIS A 100 -6.93 13.86 -10.99
N LEU A 101 -7.94 13.00 -11.12
CA LEU A 101 -8.00 11.72 -10.42
C LEU A 101 -7.70 10.57 -11.38
N ASN A 102 -6.68 9.77 -11.05
CA ASN A 102 -6.27 8.59 -11.78
C ASN A 102 -6.48 7.34 -10.91
N ILE A 103 -7.03 6.28 -11.47
CA ILE A 103 -7.23 5.00 -10.78
C ILE A 103 -6.33 3.96 -11.46
N VAL A 104 -5.45 3.34 -10.67
CA VAL A 104 -4.53 2.31 -11.13
C VAL A 104 -4.84 0.99 -10.43
N GLU A 105 -4.99 -0.07 -11.23
CA GLU A 105 -5.26 -1.40 -10.72
C GLU A 105 -3.99 -2.07 -10.16
N VAL A 106 -4.13 -2.68 -8.99
CA VAL A 106 -3.13 -3.58 -8.41
C VAL A 106 -3.43 -5.01 -8.87
N ARG A 107 -2.66 -5.48 -9.86
CA ARG A 107 -2.84 -6.82 -10.48
C ARG A 107 -2.76 -7.99 -9.50
N LYS A 108 -1.92 -7.88 -8.46
CA LYS A 108 -1.65 -8.95 -7.49
C LYS A 108 -1.80 -8.42 -6.06
N PRO A 109 -3.03 -8.36 -5.52
CA PRO A 109 -3.29 -7.78 -4.20
C PRO A 109 -2.62 -8.56 -3.06
N GLU A 110 -2.39 -9.87 -3.22
CA GLU A 110 -1.74 -10.71 -2.20
C GLU A 110 -0.25 -10.42 -2.02
N LEU A 111 0.36 -9.69 -2.97
CA LEU A 111 1.75 -9.23 -2.85
C LEU A 111 1.85 -7.85 -2.20
N ASP A 112 0.74 -7.14 -2.00
CA ASP A 112 0.74 -5.82 -1.37
C ASP A 112 0.55 -5.93 0.15
N ALA A 113 1.46 -5.33 0.91
CA ALA A 113 1.44 -5.48 2.37
C ALA A 113 0.21 -4.82 3.01
N ALA A 114 -0.28 -3.71 2.45
CA ALA A 114 -1.42 -2.98 2.98
C ALA A 114 -2.70 -3.78 2.76
N LEU A 115 -2.92 -4.28 1.55
CA LEU A 115 -4.09 -5.08 1.20
C LEU A 115 -4.15 -6.40 1.98
N VAL A 116 -3.00 -7.06 2.17
CA VAL A 116 -2.93 -8.26 3.02
C VAL A 116 -3.25 -7.92 4.47
N GLY A 117 -2.74 -6.79 4.99
CA GLY A 117 -3.06 -6.30 6.35
C GLY A 117 -4.55 -6.02 6.54
N GLU A 118 -5.17 -5.29 5.61
CA GLU A 118 -6.61 -4.99 5.62
C GLU A 118 -7.46 -6.25 5.52
N SER A 119 -7.08 -7.21 4.68
CA SER A 119 -7.79 -8.48 4.57
C SER A 119 -7.78 -9.26 5.88
N ILE A 120 -6.67 -9.25 6.62
CA ILE A 120 -6.59 -9.88 7.94
C ILE A 120 -7.42 -9.08 8.95
N ALA A 121 -7.37 -7.74 8.93
CA ALA A 121 -8.16 -6.89 9.82
C ALA A 121 -9.66 -7.18 9.68
N GLN A 122 -10.18 -7.18 8.45
CA GLN A 122 -11.58 -7.49 8.16
C GLN A 122 -11.98 -8.90 8.63
N GLN A 123 -11.08 -9.88 8.52
CA GLN A 123 -11.33 -11.23 9.03
C GLN A 123 -11.40 -11.28 10.56
N LEU A 124 -10.53 -10.54 11.25
CA LEU A 124 -10.53 -10.45 12.71
C LEU A 124 -11.78 -9.73 13.24
N GLU A 125 -12.23 -8.67 12.58
CA GLU A 125 -13.46 -7.94 12.91
C GLU A 125 -14.70 -8.84 12.75
N ARG A 126 -14.70 -9.72 11.74
CA ARG A 126 -15.72 -10.76 11.54
C ARG A 126 -15.57 -11.97 12.47
N ARG A 127 -14.73 -11.88 13.51
CA ARG A 127 -14.50 -12.92 14.53
C ARG A 127 -13.96 -14.24 13.97
N VAL A 128 -13.24 -14.21 12.85
CA VAL A 128 -12.51 -15.38 12.34
C VAL A 128 -11.31 -15.67 13.25
N SER A 129 -10.98 -16.94 13.44
CA SER A 129 -9.78 -17.35 14.17
C SER A 129 -8.53 -16.68 13.60
N PHE A 130 -7.81 -15.94 14.44
CA PHE A 130 -6.63 -15.16 14.05
C PHE A 130 -5.52 -16.06 13.45
N ARG A 131 -5.34 -17.28 13.98
CA ARG A 131 -4.37 -18.25 13.42
C ARG A 131 -4.73 -18.66 12.01
N ARG A 132 -6.03 -18.89 11.75
CA ARG A 132 -6.54 -19.24 10.42
C ARG A 132 -6.35 -18.09 9.44
N ALA A 133 -6.70 -16.87 9.84
CA ALA A 133 -6.54 -15.68 9.02
C ALA A 133 -5.06 -15.45 8.65
N MET A 134 -4.14 -15.54 9.62
CA MET A 134 -2.69 -15.42 9.37
C MET A 134 -2.16 -16.50 8.43
N LYS A 135 -2.45 -17.78 8.72
CA LYS A 135 -1.94 -18.90 7.93
C LYS A 135 -2.43 -18.81 6.48
N ARG A 136 -3.70 -18.46 6.28
CA ARG A 136 -4.28 -18.27 4.94
C ARG A 136 -3.62 -17.12 4.19
N ALA A 137 -3.43 -15.97 4.84
CA ALA A 137 -2.79 -14.82 4.23
C ALA A 137 -1.34 -15.12 3.80
N VAL A 138 -0.58 -15.78 4.66
CA VAL A 138 0.80 -16.21 4.39
C VAL A 138 0.87 -17.17 3.20
N GLN A 139 0.03 -18.22 3.21
CA GLN A 139 -0.01 -19.20 2.12
C GLN A 139 -0.42 -18.57 0.78
N ASN A 140 -1.37 -17.63 0.78
CA ASN A 140 -1.79 -16.93 -0.42
C ASN A 140 -0.66 -16.06 -0.99
N ALA A 141 0.04 -15.31 -0.15
CA ALA A 141 1.16 -14.47 -0.59
C ALA A 141 2.31 -15.31 -1.18
N MET A 142 2.67 -16.43 -0.52
CA MET A 142 3.69 -17.36 -1.03
C MET A 142 3.26 -18.00 -2.36
N ARG A 143 2.00 -18.39 -2.50
CA ARG A 143 1.44 -18.94 -3.76
C ARG A 143 1.52 -17.96 -4.92
N MET A 144 1.32 -16.67 -4.65
CA MET A 144 1.37 -15.60 -5.65
C MET A 144 2.80 -15.16 -6.03
N GLY A 145 3.82 -15.82 -5.47
CA GLY A 145 5.22 -15.63 -5.82
C GLY A 145 5.99 -14.70 -4.89
N ALA A 146 5.50 -14.43 -3.67
CA ALA A 146 6.33 -13.77 -2.66
C ALA A 146 7.51 -14.67 -2.29
N LEU A 147 8.71 -14.10 -2.17
CA LEU A 147 9.91 -14.83 -1.76
C LEU A 147 10.00 -14.97 -0.23
N GLY A 148 9.22 -14.17 0.49
CA GLY A 148 8.96 -14.36 1.90
C GLY A 148 7.91 -13.38 2.42
N ILE A 149 7.27 -13.76 3.51
CA ILE A 149 6.26 -12.95 4.19
C ILE A 149 6.42 -13.14 5.70
N ARG A 150 6.23 -12.05 6.43
CA ARG A 150 6.10 -12.06 7.89
C ARG A 150 4.85 -11.28 8.25
N VAL A 151 4.02 -11.85 9.11
CA VAL A 151 2.85 -11.19 9.68
C VAL A 151 2.96 -11.25 11.20
N ASN A 152 2.86 -10.10 11.86
CA ASN A 152 2.74 -10.02 13.31
C ASN A 152 1.38 -9.44 13.68
N LEU A 153 0.68 -10.10 14.59
CA LEU A 153 -0.52 -9.59 15.26
C LEU A 153 -0.18 -9.30 16.71
N ALA A 154 -0.55 -8.11 17.20
CA ALA A 154 -0.37 -7.72 18.59
C ALA A 154 -1.68 -7.17 19.15
N GLY A 155 -2.10 -7.69 20.31
CA GLY A 155 -3.32 -7.24 20.98
C GLY A 155 -3.99 -8.37 21.78
N ARG A 156 -5.27 -8.19 22.09
CA ARG A 156 -6.09 -9.18 22.81
C ARG A 156 -6.57 -10.30 21.87
N LEU A 157 -5.63 -11.12 21.41
CA LEU A 157 -5.88 -12.13 20.38
C LEU A 157 -6.87 -13.21 20.87
N GLY A 158 -8.04 -13.25 20.24
CA GLY A 158 -9.12 -14.19 20.59
C GLY A 158 -9.94 -13.78 21.81
N GLY A 159 -9.85 -12.53 22.26
CA GLY A 159 -10.59 -12.03 23.43
C GLY A 159 -9.94 -12.33 24.78
N ALA A 160 -8.69 -12.79 24.79
CA ALA A 160 -7.92 -12.98 26.01
C ALA A 160 -7.80 -11.65 26.80
N GLU A 161 -7.76 -11.74 28.13
CA GLU A 161 -7.59 -10.56 29.00
C GLU A 161 -6.23 -9.90 28.81
N ILE A 162 -5.17 -10.72 28.69
CA ILE A 162 -3.79 -10.24 28.51
C ILE A 162 -3.46 -10.15 27.03
N ALA A 163 -2.95 -8.98 26.62
CA ALA A 163 -2.49 -8.77 25.24
C ALA A 163 -1.23 -9.59 24.97
N ARG A 164 -1.17 -10.21 23.79
CA ARG A 164 -0.02 -10.99 23.32
C ARG A 164 0.33 -10.64 21.89
N THR A 165 1.57 -10.96 21.51
CA THR A 165 2.03 -10.82 20.13
C THR A 165 2.30 -12.20 19.55
N GLU A 166 1.63 -12.52 18.44
CA GLU A 166 1.86 -13.76 17.69
C GLU A 166 2.35 -13.40 16.29
N TRP A 167 3.34 -14.14 15.79
CA TRP A 167 3.91 -13.88 14.49
C TRP A 167 4.04 -15.18 13.70
N TYR A 168 3.84 -15.06 12.39
CA TYR A 168 4.04 -16.14 11.44
C TYR A 168 4.98 -15.65 10.35
N ARG A 169 5.98 -16.45 10.00
CA ARG A 169 6.96 -16.13 8.97
C ARG A 169 7.15 -17.33 8.07
N GLU A 170 7.13 -17.08 6.77
CA GLU A 170 7.41 -18.07 5.74
C GLU A 170 8.37 -17.46 4.71
N GLY A 171 9.33 -18.26 4.21
CA GLY A 171 10.36 -17.78 3.30
C GLY A 171 11.37 -16.81 3.94
N ARG A 172 12.04 -16.02 3.09
CA ARG A 172 13.14 -15.10 3.49
C ARG A 172 12.65 -13.66 3.56
N VAL A 173 12.99 -12.95 4.66
CA VAL A 173 12.67 -11.51 4.83
C VAL A 173 13.92 -10.79 5.35
N PRO A 174 14.85 -10.39 4.46
CA PRO A 174 16.13 -9.78 4.84
C PRO A 174 15.98 -8.29 5.18
N LEU A 175 15.58 -7.96 6.41
CA LEU A 175 15.29 -6.59 6.82
C LEU A 175 16.50 -5.64 6.79
N HIS A 176 17.70 -6.17 7.02
CA HIS A 176 18.96 -5.39 7.03
C HIS A 176 19.47 -5.04 5.63
N THR A 177 19.06 -5.79 4.61
CA THR A 177 19.55 -5.61 3.24
C THR A 177 18.82 -4.45 2.56
N LEU A 178 19.51 -3.36 2.24
CA LEU A 178 18.90 -2.17 1.63
C LEU A 178 18.38 -2.44 0.21
N ARG A 179 19.09 -3.25 -0.58
CA ARG A 179 18.67 -3.67 -1.94
C ARG A 179 17.43 -4.55 -1.98
N ALA A 180 16.98 -5.08 -0.84
CA ALA A 180 15.79 -5.93 -0.78
C ALA A 180 14.53 -5.08 -0.94
N ASP A 181 13.68 -5.41 -1.92
CA ASP A 181 12.34 -4.86 -2.08
C ASP A 181 11.42 -5.51 -1.04
N ILE A 182 11.25 -4.79 0.06
CA ILE A 182 10.39 -5.17 1.17
C ILE A 182 9.25 -4.17 1.25
N ASP A 183 8.05 -4.69 1.10
CA ASP A 183 6.83 -3.96 1.36
C ASP A 183 6.43 -4.11 2.83
N TYR A 184 5.97 -3.03 3.44
CA TYR A 184 5.57 -3.00 4.83
C TYR A 184 4.27 -2.22 4.99
N ALA A 185 3.36 -2.74 5.79
CA ALA A 185 2.18 -2.01 6.18
C ALA A 185 1.83 -2.26 7.64
N HIS A 186 1.28 -1.23 8.26
CA HIS A 186 0.66 -1.31 9.56
C HIS A 186 -0.84 -1.04 9.39
N VAL A 187 -1.66 -1.96 9.87
CA VAL A 187 -3.11 -1.86 9.82
C VAL A 187 -3.63 -2.18 11.22
N GLU A 188 -4.70 -1.50 11.61
CA GLU A 188 -5.38 -1.73 12.89
C GLU A 188 -6.73 -2.36 12.63
N ALA A 189 -7.09 -3.36 13.44
CA ALA A 189 -8.40 -4.00 13.42
C ALA A 189 -9.17 -3.60 14.67
N GLN A 190 -10.37 -3.05 14.51
CA GLN A 190 -11.20 -2.61 15.62
C GLN A 190 -12.15 -3.74 16.03
N THR A 191 -11.76 -4.50 17.05
CA THR A 191 -12.59 -5.59 17.58
C THR A 191 -13.37 -5.16 18.81
N ALA A 192 -14.42 -5.90 19.17
CA ALA A 192 -15.22 -5.63 20.36
C ALA A 192 -14.41 -5.61 21.68
N TYR A 193 -13.26 -6.28 21.72
CA TYR A 193 -12.42 -6.38 22.91
C TYR A 193 -11.26 -5.35 22.92
N GLY A 194 -11.15 -4.53 21.88
CA GLY A 194 -10.11 -3.53 21.70
C GLY A 194 -9.44 -3.59 20.33
N ILE A 195 -8.32 -2.89 20.20
CA ILE A 195 -7.59 -2.74 18.94
C ILE A 195 -6.54 -3.86 18.81
N ILE A 196 -6.49 -4.48 17.64
CA ILE A 196 -5.42 -5.42 17.29
C ILE A 196 -4.55 -4.77 16.21
N GLY A 197 -3.26 -4.61 16.51
CA GLY A 197 -2.28 -4.11 15.57
C GLY A 197 -1.75 -5.23 14.67
N ILE A 198 -1.81 -5.01 13.37
CA ILE A 198 -1.31 -5.91 12.33
C ILE A 198 -0.10 -5.26 11.68
N LYS A 199 1.00 -6.00 11.60
CA LYS A 199 2.20 -5.58 10.89
C LYS A 199 2.57 -6.65 9.88
N THR A 200 2.62 -6.26 8.62
CA THR A 200 2.86 -7.17 7.49
C THR A 200 4.14 -6.75 6.78
N TRP A 201 5.03 -7.70 6.53
CA TRP A 201 6.22 -7.53 5.70
C TRP A 201 6.16 -8.54 4.55
N ILE A 202 6.33 -8.07 3.31
CA ILE A 202 6.37 -8.92 2.12
C ILE A 202 7.67 -8.65 1.38
N PHE A 203 8.45 -9.70 1.12
CA PHE A 203 9.68 -9.63 0.34
C PHE A 203 9.41 -10.09 -1.10
N LYS A 204 9.55 -9.16 -2.04
CA LYS A 204 9.26 -9.36 -3.48
C LYS A 204 10.50 -9.71 -4.29
N GLY A 205 11.70 -9.52 -3.73
CA GLY A 205 12.98 -9.81 -4.38
C GLY A 205 14.02 -8.74 -4.13
N GLU A 206 15.14 -8.82 -4.82
CA GLU A 206 16.20 -7.81 -4.76
C GLU A 206 16.15 -6.95 -6.03
N ILE A 207 16.40 -5.66 -5.88
CA ILE A 207 16.58 -4.72 -6.99
C ILE A 207 18.09 -4.49 -7.11
N MET A 208 18.68 -4.90 -8.23
CA MET A 208 20.13 -4.74 -8.47
C MET A 208 20.50 -3.34 -8.95
N GLU A 209 19.56 -2.63 -9.58
CA GLU A 209 19.77 -1.24 -10.02
C GLU A 209 19.66 -0.26 -8.85
N HIS A 210 20.64 0.62 -8.69
CA HIS A 210 20.57 1.73 -7.73
C HIS A 210 19.81 2.91 -8.35
N ASP A 211 18.53 2.70 -8.67
CA ASP A 211 17.64 3.74 -9.16
C ASP A 211 16.42 3.87 -8.24
N PRO A 212 16.14 5.07 -7.69
CA PRO A 212 14.95 5.32 -6.88
C PRO A 212 13.65 4.88 -7.55
N SER A 213 13.57 5.04 -8.88
CA SER A 213 12.39 4.73 -9.71
C SER A 213 12.28 3.25 -10.12
N ALA A 214 13.29 2.42 -9.82
CA ALA A 214 13.34 1.02 -10.28
C ALA A 214 12.11 0.20 -9.88
N ARG A 215 11.57 0.44 -8.68
CA ARG A 215 10.36 -0.24 -8.19
C ARG A 215 9.12 0.11 -9.03
N GLU A 216 9.04 1.34 -9.50
CA GLU A 216 7.91 1.81 -10.31
C GLU A 216 8.05 1.41 -11.77
N ARG A 217 9.27 1.47 -12.32
CA ARG A 217 9.59 0.93 -13.64
C ARG A 217 9.23 -0.56 -13.71
N LYS A 218 9.66 -1.35 -12.72
CA LYS A 218 9.30 -2.77 -12.63
C LYS A 218 7.79 -3.01 -12.47
N ALA A 219 7.09 -2.13 -11.76
CA ALA A 219 5.64 -2.21 -11.63
C ALA A 219 4.91 -1.86 -12.93
N GLN A 220 5.42 -0.88 -13.69
CA GLN A 220 4.95 -0.51 -15.02
C GLN A 220 5.24 -1.63 -16.04
N GLU A 221 6.43 -2.21 -16.05
CA GLU A 221 6.76 -3.37 -16.89
C GLU A 221 5.84 -4.58 -16.58
N LEU A 222 5.51 -4.80 -15.31
CA LEU A 222 4.52 -5.82 -14.94
C LEU A 222 3.10 -5.47 -15.41
N GLN A 223 2.78 -4.19 -15.65
CA GLN A 223 1.50 -3.72 -16.17
C GLN A 223 1.46 -3.78 -17.70
N ASP A 224 2.50 -3.35 -18.39
CA ASP A 224 2.52 -3.30 -19.86
C ASP A 224 2.85 -4.66 -20.50
N GLY A 225 3.26 -5.65 -19.70
CA GLY A 225 3.76 -6.93 -20.18
C GLY A 225 5.18 -6.80 -20.72
N PRO A 226 5.90 -7.90 -20.97
CA PRO A 226 7.22 -7.81 -21.57
C PRO A 226 7.07 -7.14 -22.93
N ALA A 227 7.69 -5.97 -23.11
CA ALA A 227 7.83 -5.36 -24.42
C ALA A 227 8.36 -6.43 -25.40
N PRO A 228 7.81 -6.55 -26.63
CA PRO A 228 8.33 -7.51 -27.58
C PRO A 228 9.82 -7.23 -27.71
N ARG A 229 10.65 -8.23 -27.38
CA ARG A 229 12.10 -8.15 -27.58
C ARG A 229 12.29 -7.77 -29.04
N GLY A 230 12.64 -6.51 -29.28
CA GLY A 230 12.99 -6.03 -30.61
C GLY A 230 14.02 -7.00 -31.15
N ALA A 231 13.69 -7.66 -32.26
CA ALA A 231 14.59 -8.56 -32.95
C ALA A 231 15.90 -7.78 -33.16
N GLY A 232 16.95 -8.19 -32.45
CA GLY A 232 18.27 -7.63 -32.63
C GLY A 232 18.65 -7.80 -34.09
N GLY A 233 18.65 -6.70 -34.83
CA GLY A 233 19.16 -6.64 -36.19
C GLY A 233 20.62 -7.02 -36.14
N ARG A 234 20.92 -8.24 -36.58
CA ARG A 234 22.28 -8.61 -36.98
C ARG A 234 22.66 -7.71 -38.15
N ARG A 235 23.63 -6.83 -37.91
CA ARG A 235 24.56 -6.37 -38.93
C ARG A 235 25.93 -6.91 -38.56
#